data_AF-A0A7C6J7R6-F1
#
_entry.id   AF-A0A7C6J7R6-F1
#
_cell.length_a   1.000
_cell.length_b   1.000
_cell.length_c   1.000
_cell.angle_alpha   90.00
_cell.angle_beta   90.00
_cell.angle_gamma   90.00
#
_symmetry.space_group_name_H-M   'P 1'
#
loop_
_entity.id
_entity.type
_entity.pdbx_description
1 polymer ?
#
loop_
_entity_poly.entity_id
_entity_poly.type
_entity_poly.pdbx_seq_one_letter_code
_entity_poly.pdbx_strand_id
1 'polypeptide(L)'
;MIKKIIGPFILIFLLVLLIAPAAFGSERNHDNVISNDSVQEQEEQLLEDYDDLSAVNTTGQLEIQNNQIAGEESRASGGISVGFEPATVNAGEGGEFTIGLKINNLTSGQEVMGFRHVFNFNPDLLEVVKAEVPVTSFLNPVLTAPVTYNNTTGRVELNLARSSYVYPGSSGVVYNVQMKVKAKGIATLTHAVVDLRDTQNHSLAVNPINGTVNVSSANVNFVPSAANVTKGGNFTMGVEISNLTAGQTILGFHHVFDFNPSLLEVVEVEIPGGSFFSPVLTSFPEYNNTTGRVELNLARSNSAYPGGSGVVYNIIMKAKAKGTSALTHSVADLRDAGNNPLGVTKTNGTVEINEFPGDFNGDTRIDFEDLMIFALAWNHKAGDPGWSQAEQSIPGSPFSQCDISPSSGTYPNLNITPDGKVDFEDLMVFTLIWNATR
;
A
#
# COMPACT_ATOMS: atom_id res chain seq x y z
N MET A 1 -65.86 22.77 2.61
CA MET A 1 -64.53 23.43 2.52
C MET A 1 -63.46 22.33 2.56
N ILE A 2 -63.39 21.49 1.52
CA ILE A 2 -62.56 21.57 0.30
C ILE A 2 -61.05 21.41 0.59
N LYS A 3 -60.61 20.16 0.37
CA LYS A 3 -59.22 19.71 0.15
C LYS A 3 -58.88 19.79 -1.35
N LYS A 4 -57.56 19.81 -1.63
CA LYS A 4 -56.83 19.54 -2.89
C LYS A 4 -56.66 20.70 -3.88
N ILE A 5 -55.38 21.02 -4.14
CA ILE A 5 -54.86 21.36 -5.48
C ILE A 5 -53.55 20.59 -5.68
N ILE A 6 -53.57 19.65 -6.63
CA ILE A 6 -52.42 19.12 -7.37
C ILE A 6 -52.69 19.59 -8.80
N GLY A 7 -51.71 20.24 -9.44
CA GLY A 7 -51.76 20.57 -10.87
C GLY A 7 -50.57 19.95 -11.59
N PRO A 8 -50.77 19.22 -12.70
CA PRO A 8 -49.71 18.81 -13.61
C PRO A 8 -49.57 19.80 -14.76
N PHE A 9 -48.34 20.09 -15.18
CA PHE A 9 -48.08 20.76 -16.45
C PHE A 9 -47.62 19.74 -17.50
N ILE A 10 -48.41 19.70 -18.57
CA ILE A 10 -48.18 19.03 -19.84
C ILE A 10 -47.26 19.93 -20.69
N LEU A 11 -46.24 19.38 -21.34
CA LEU A 11 -45.71 19.98 -22.57
C LEU A 11 -45.43 18.89 -23.62
N ILE A 12 -45.83 19.24 -24.84
CA ILE A 12 -46.10 18.40 -26.00
C ILE A 12 -44.86 18.24 -26.90
N PHE A 13 -44.77 17.08 -27.55
CA PHE A 13 -43.89 16.66 -28.64
C PHE A 13 -44.12 17.40 -29.98
N LEU A 14 -43.06 17.65 -30.77
CA LEU A 14 -42.94 17.41 -32.24
C LEU A 14 -41.52 17.84 -32.69
N LEU A 15 -40.59 17.02 -33.20
CA LEU A 15 -40.49 16.17 -34.41
C LEU A 15 -39.82 16.87 -35.64
N VAL A 16 -38.52 16.52 -35.84
CA VAL A 16 -37.77 16.13 -37.08
C VAL A 16 -37.74 17.04 -38.32
N LEU A 17 -36.53 17.35 -38.81
CA LEU A 17 -36.11 17.03 -40.20
C LEU A 17 -34.58 17.02 -40.43
N LEU A 18 -34.10 15.91 -41.00
CA LEU A 18 -32.80 15.70 -41.65
C LEU A 18 -32.67 16.53 -42.94
N ILE A 19 -31.49 17.13 -43.22
CA ILE A 19 -30.91 17.25 -44.58
C ILE A 19 -29.37 17.28 -44.53
N ALA A 20 -28.74 16.28 -45.16
CA ALA A 20 -27.46 16.33 -45.89
C ALA A 20 -27.71 15.54 -47.21
N PRO A 21 -26.91 15.59 -48.30
CA PRO A 21 -25.52 16.06 -48.43
C PRO A 21 -25.22 16.88 -49.72
N ALA A 22 -23.97 17.33 -49.92
CA ALA A 22 -23.44 17.66 -51.24
C ALA A 22 -21.94 17.35 -51.35
N ALA A 23 -21.61 16.61 -52.40
CA ALA A 23 -20.29 16.20 -52.88
C ALA A 23 -19.48 17.37 -53.44
N PHE A 24 -18.15 17.26 -53.36
CA PHE A 24 -17.23 17.70 -54.42
C PHE A 24 -15.97 16.83 -54.38
N GLY A 25 -15.66 16.22 -55.53
CA GLY A 25 -14.44 15.47 -55.79
C GLY A 25 -13.49 16.22 -56.73
N SER A 26 -12.24 15.78 -56.78
CA SER A 26 -11.24 15.95 -57.86
C SER A 26 -9.91 15.38 -57.33
N GLU A 27 -9.60 14.10 -57.53
CA GLU A 27 -8.71 13.61 -58.60
C GLU A 27 -7.41 14.40 -58.82
N ARG A 28 -6.26 13.74 -58.58
CA ARG A 28 -5.09 13.73 -59.46
C ARG A 28 -4.25 12.48 -59.23
N ASN A 29 -4.29 11.59 -60.21
CA ASN A 29 -3.29 10.56 -60.50
C ASN A 29 -1.97 11.21 -60.93
N HIS A 30 -0.86 10.61 -60.51
CA HIS A 30 0.33 10.49 -61.36
C HIS A 30 1.06 9.19 -60.99
N ASP A 31 0.90 8.20 -61.87
CA ASP A 31 1.82 7.09 -62.02
C ASP A 31 3.21 7.62 -62.37
N ASN A 32 4.25 7.05 -61.78
CA ASN A 32 5.51 6.87 -62.48
C ASN A 32 6.22 5.61 -61.96
N VAL A 33 6.14 4.58 -62.79
CA VAL A 33 7.00 3.41 -62.81
C VAL A 33 8.25 3.79 -63.61
N ILE A 34 9.46 3.42 -63.14
CA ILE A 34 10.51 2.72 -63.90
C ILE A 34 11.83 2.62 -63.09
N SER A 35 12.38 1.40 -63.18
CA SER A 35 13.78 0.92 -63.11
C SER A 35 14.54 0.81 -61.79
N ASN A 36 14.72 -0.47 -61.40
CA ASN A 36 16.00 -1.15 -61.15
C ASN A 36 17.28 -0.37 -61.49
N ASP A 37 18.11 -0.19 -60.47
CA ASP A 37 19.55 -0.55 -60.37
C ASP A 37 20.02 0.02 -59.01
N SER A 38 21.00 -0.48 -58.28
CA SER A 38 21.80 -1.70 -58.24
C SER A 38 22.57 -1.60 -56.92
N VAL A 39 22.76 -2.73 -56.23
CA VAL A 39 23.97 -3.12 -55.46
C VAL A 39 24.70 -2.00 -54.71
N GLN A 40 24.68 -2.04 -53.37
CA GLN A 40 25.88 -2.01 -52.50
C GLN A 40 25.50 -2.00 -51.01
N GLU A 41 26.22 -2.84 -50.23
CA GLU A 41 26.66 -2.57 -48.84
C GLU A 41 25.54 -2.47 -47.77
N GLN A 42 25.32 -3.38 -46.82
CA GLN A 42 26.23 -4.01 -45.85
C GLN A 42 25.46 -5.16 -45.18
N GLU A 43 25.87 -6.41 -45.39
CA GLU A 43 25.57 -7.55 -44.50
C GLU A 43 26.90 -8.14 -44.03
N GLU A 44 27.57 -7.41 -43.14
CA GLU A 44 28.71 -7.93 -42.37
C GLU A 44 28.95 -6.97 -41.20
N GLN A 45 28.39 -7.32 -40.03
CA GLN A 45 28.82 -6.95 -38.67
C GLN A 45 27.61 -7.01 -37.74
N LEU A 46 27.52 -8.08 -36.95
CA LEU A 46 26.98 -8.11 -35.58
C LEU A 46 27.08 -9.55 -35.07
N LEU A 47 28.31 -10.04 -34.96
CA LEU A 47 28.63 -11.32 -34.32
C LEU A 47 30.10 -11.30 -33.88
N GLU A 48 30.44 -10.35 -33.02
CA GLU A 48 31.65 -10.37 -32.18
C GLU A 48 31.50 -9.23 -31.15
N ASP A 49 31.00 -9.57 -29.96
CA ASP A 49 31.28 -8.89 -28.69
C ASP A 49 30.65 -9.72 -27.57
N TYR A 50 31.37 -10.77 -27.20
CA TYR A 50 31.07 -11.62 -26.05
C TYR A 50 32.34 -11.73 -25.21
N ASP A 51 32.85 -10.59 -24.73
CA ASP A 51 33.93 -10.54 -23.73
C ASP A 51 34.00 -9.12 -23.11
N ASP A 52 32.96 -8.70 -22.38
CA ASP A 52 33.15 -7.71 -21.30
C ASP A 52 31.99 -7.72 -20.28
N LEU A 53 32.04 -8.63 -19.32
CA LEU A 53 31.23 -8.57 -18.09
C LEU A 53 32.09 -8.96 -16.89
N SER A 54 33.15 -8.21 -16.65
CA SER A 54 33.83 -8.17 -15.36
C SER A 54 33.91 -6.74 -14.84
N ALA A 55 32.75 -6.19 -14.43
CA ALA A 55 32.69 -4.98 -13.63
C ALA A 55 32.15 -5.31 -12.23
N VAL A 56 33.09 -5.22 -11.29
CA VAL A 56 32.97 -5.28 -9.84
C VAL A 56 31.84 -4.38 -9.32
N ASN A 57 30.82 -4.95 -8.67
CA ASN A 57 29.88 -4.19 -7.85
C ASN A 57 30.31 -4.29 -6.37
N THR A 58 31.15 -3.36 -5.95
CA THR A 58 31.44 -3.07 -4.54
C THR A 58 30.35 -2.19 -3.95
N THR A 59 29.20 -2.78 -3.64
CA THR A 59 28.32 -2.30 -2.58
C THR A 59 27.58 -3.49 -1.99
N GLY A 60 27.98 -3.89 -0.78
CA GLY A 60 27.46 -5.07 -0.12
C GLY A 60 25.99 -4.93 0.25
N GLN A 61 25.11 -5.41 -0.62
CA GLN A 61 23.87 -6.05 -0.24
C GLN A 61 23.70 -7.29 -1.12
N LEU A 62 23.77 -8.46 -0.48
CA LEU A 62 23.41 -9.73 -1.09
C LEU A 62 21.91 -9.69 -1.39
N GLU A 63 21.55 -9.33 -2.62
CA GLU A 63 20.28 -9.74 -3.21
C GLU A 63 20.32 -11.26 -3.34
N ILE A 64 19.79 -11.95 -2.32
CA ILE A 64 19.43 -13.35 -2.44
C ILE A 64 18.29 -13.39 -3.46
N GLN A 65 18.60 -13.86 -4.67
CA GLN A 65 17.61 -14.23 -5.66
C GLN A 65 16.71 -15.32 -5.05
N ASN A 66 15.59 -14.89 -4.47
CA ASN A 66 14.47 -15.71 -4.02
C ASN A 66 13.66 -16.22 -5.22
N ASN A 67 14.32 -16.81 -6.21
CA ASN A 67 13.65 -17.51 -7.29
C ASN A 67 13.61 -19.01 -6.97
N GLN A 68 12.38 -19.52 -6.84
CA GLN A 68 11.99 -20.93 -6.78
C GLN A 68 12.35 -21.74 -5.51
N ILE A 69 11.79 -21.37 -4.35
CA ILE A 69 11.38 -22.38 -3.34
C ILE A 69 10.03 -21.96 -2.72
N ALA A 70 9.02 -21.78 -3.56
CA ALA A 70 7.63 -21.63 -3.11
C ALA A 70 6.72 -22.13 -4.23
N GLY A 71 6.26 -23.38 -4.12
CA GLY A 71 5.17 -23.89 -4.95
C GLY A 71 5.41 -25.20 -5.70
N GLU A 72 6.66 -25.66 -5.85
CA GLU A 72 6.87 -27.05 -6.22
C GLU A 72 6.82 -27.89 -4.96
N GLU A 73 5.75 -28.68 -4.82
CA GLU A 73 5.80 -29.93 -4.08
C GLU A 73 7.03 -30.68 -4.60
N SER A 74 8.18 -30.48 -3.94
CA SER A 74 9.28 -31.41 -4.01
C SER A 74 8.65 -32.76 -3.76
N ARG A 75 8.53 -33.57 -4.81
CA ARG A 75 8.07 -34.94 -4.77
C ARG A 75 9.06 -35.69 -3.90
N ALA A 76 8.87 -35.56 -2.59
CA ALA A 76 9.49 -36.39 -1.61
C ALA A 76 9.17 -37.81 -2.05
N SER A 77 10.22 -38.59 -2.31
CA SER A 77 10.14 -40.05 -2.41
C SER A 77 9.11 -40.55 -1.41
N GLY A 78 8.16 -41.39 -1.82
CA GLY A 78 6.89 -41.70 -1.13
C GLY A 78 6.95 -42.34 0.28
N GLY A 79 7.94 -41.99 1.11
CA GLY A 79 8.00 -42.27 2.53
C GLY A 79 7.30 -41.21 3.39
N ILE A 80 7.20 -41.52 4.67
CA ILE A 80 6.54 -40.70 5.68
C ILE A 80 7.27 -39.37 5.82
N SER A 81 6.54 -38.25 5.86
CA SER A 81 7.11 -36.95 6.18
C SER A 81 6.38 -36.28 7.34
N VAL A 82 7.10 -35.42 8.06
CA VAL A 82 6.56 -34.58 9.12
C VAL A 82 6.93 -33.14 8.81
N GLY A 83 5.94 -32.26 8.74
CA GLY A 83 6.15 -30.84 8.45
C GLY A 83 5.07 -29.96 9.03
N PHE A 84 5.18 -28.67 8.79
CA PHE A 84 4.20 -27.67 9.25
C PHE A 84 3.12 -27.43 8.19
N GLU A 85 1.90 -27.16 8.64
CA GLU A 85 0.76 -26.76 7.81
C GLU A 85 0.14 -25.45 8.34
N PRO A 86 0.24 -24.34 7.60
CA PRO A 86 0.99 -24.20 6.35
C PRO A 86 2.52 -24.29 6.57
N ALA A 87 3.26 -24.71 5.54
CA ALA A 87 4.72 -24.85 5.60
C ALA A 87 5.44 -23.48 5.62
N THR A 88 4.81 -22.46 5.03
CA THR A 88 5.25 -21.06 5.10
C THR A 88 4.11 -20.21 5.61
N VAL A 89 4.41 -19.35 6.58
CA VAL A 89 3.49 -18.33 7.10
C VAL A 89 4.06 -16.95 6.77
N ASN A 90 3.23 -16.05 6.25
CA ASN A 90 3.55 -14.63 6.21
C ASN A 90 2.72 -13.96 7.31
N ALA A 91 3.37 -13.40 8.32
CA ALA A 91 2.69 -12.81 9.47
C ALA A 91 3.25 -11.43 9.79
N GLY A 92 2.38 -10.57 10.32
CA GLY A 92 2.74 -9.23 10.75
C GLY A 92 3.33 -9.17 12.15
N GLU A 93 4.21 -8.20 12.38
CA GLU A 93 4.63 -7.85 13.75
C GLU A 93 3.43 -7.54 14.65
N GLY A 94 3.39 -8.14 15.84
CA GLY A 94 2.27 -8.07 16.78
C GLY A 94 1.09 -8.99 16.47
N GLY A 95 1.01 -9.56 15.26
CA GLY A 95 -0.04 -10.50 14.86
C GLY A 95 0.13 -11.88 15.48
N GLU A 96 -0.94 -12.67 15.43
CA GLU A 96 -0.94 -14.08 15.81
C GLU A 96 -1.35 -14.96 14.64
N PHE A 97 -0.81 -16.17 14.59
CA PHE A 97 -1.16 -17.19 13.60
C PHE A 97 -1.11 -18.58 14.25
N THR A 98 -1.75 -19.57 13.60
CA THR A 98 -1.70 -20.97 14.03
C THR A 98 -1.08 -21.82 12.94
N ILE A 99 -0.16 -22.70 13.33
CA ILE A 99 0.40 -23.76 12.49
C ILE A 99 0.03 -25.12 13.07
N GLY A 100 -0.29 -26.07 12.19
CA GLY A 100 -0.42 -27.48 12.53
C GLY A 100 0.88 -28.22 12.26
N LEU A 101 1.25 -29.16 13.13
CA LEU A 101 2.25 -30.17 12.77
C LEU A 101 1.55 -31.35 12.11
N LYS A 102 1.93 -31.66 10.87
CA LYS A 102 1.28 -32.66 10.02
C LYS A 102 2.20 -33.84 9.76
N ILE A 103 1.65 -35.05 9.88
CA ILE A 103 2.24 -36.28 9.33
C ILE A 103 1.64 -36.50 7.95
N ASN A 104 2.46 -36.81 6.95
CA ASN A 104 2.01 -37.15 5.60
C ASN A 104 2.54 -38.51 5.14
N ASN A 105 1.82 -39.11 4.21
CA ASN A 105 2.22 -40.32 3.48
C ASN A 105 2.44 -41.55 4.36
N LEU A 106 1.62 -41.74 5.40
CA LEU A 106 1.52 -43.07 6.02
C LEU A 106 0.98 -44.07 5.00
N THR A 107 1.66 -45.20 4.88
CA THR A 107 1.17 -46.32 4.06
C THR A 107 -0.05 -46.95 4.72
N SER A 108 -0.95 -47.52 3.90
CA SER A 108 -2.17 -48.15 4.42
C SER A 108 -1.83 -49.25 5.42
N GLY A 109 -2.41 -49.17 6.61
CA GLY A 109 -2.17 -50.12 7.69
C GLY A 109 -0.84 -49.91 8.44
N GLN A 110 -0.06 -48.86 8.12
CA GLN A 110 1.14 -48.51 8.87
C GLN A 110 0.78 -48.23 10.32
N GLU A 111 1.35 -49.03 11.21
CA GLU A 111 1.09 -48.88 12.62
C GLU A 111 1.93 -47.74 13.20
N VAL A 112 1.26 -46.82 13.91
CA VAL A 112 1.88 -45.73 14.65
C VAL A 112 1.32 -45.76 16.06
N MET A 113 2.20 -45.88 17.05
CA MET A 113 1.86 -46.01 18.47
C MET A 113 2.50 -44.92 19.34
N GLY A 114 3.68 -44.43 18.94
CA GLY A 114 4.40 -43.37 19.65
C GLY A 114 4.84 -42.26 18.71
N PHE A 115 4.83 -41.03 19.22
CA PHE A 115 5.35 -39.87 18.51
C PHE A 115 6.03 -38.92 19.48
N ARG A 116 7.33 -38.67 19.25
CA ARG A 116 8.09 -37.63 19.91
C ARG A 116 8.50 -36.58 18.89
N HIS A 117 8.22 -35.33 19.21
CA HIS A 117 8.56 -34.22 18.36
C HIS A 117 9.14 -33.06 19.16
N VAL A 118 10.24 -32.50 18.65
CA VAL A 118 10.84 -31.27 19.17
C VAL A 118 11.16 -30.38 17.98
N PHE A 119 10.76 -29.11 18.06
CA PHE A 119 11.22 -28.11 17.11
C PHE A 119 11.68 -26.84 17.82
N ASN A 120 12.57 -26.11 17.16
CA ASN A 120 13.11 -24.84 17.60
C ASN A 120 12.59 -23.70 16.72
N PHE A 121 12.44 -22.52 17.30
CA PHE A 121 12.10 -21.27 16.63
C PHE A 121 12.99 -20.14 17.17
N ASN A 122 13.03 -18.99 16.49
CA ASN A 122 13.74 -17.82 17.00
C ASN A 122 12.89 -17.06 18.04
N PRO A 123 13.25 -17.06 19.34
CA PRO A 123 12.46 -16.42 20.39
C PRO A 123 12.50 -14.87 20.37
N ASP A 124 13.42 -14.28 19.60
CA ASP A 124 13.46 -12.83 19.39
C ASP A 124 12.39 -12.40 18.37
N LEU A 125 12.03 -13.29 17.43
CA LEU A 125 11.06 -13.03 16.38
C LEU A 125 9.66 -13.56 16.70
N LEU A 126 9.55 -14.67 17.42
CA LEU A 126 8.29 -15.37 17.68
C LEU A 126 8.12 -15.71 19.17
N GLU A 127 6.87 -15.88 19.58
CA GLU A 127 6.46 -16.33 20.90
C GLU A 127 5.36 -17.38 20.76
N VAL A 128 5.46 -18.52 21.44
CA VAL A 128 4.36 -19.49 21.51
C VAL A 128 3.36 -19.01 22.55
N VAL A 129 2.11 -18.80 22.11
CA VAL A 129 0.98 -18.40 22.97
C VAL A 129 0.27 -19.64 23.50
N LYS A 130 0.06 -20.62 22.63
CA LYS A 130 -0.67 -21.85 22.94
C LYS A 130 -0.15 -23.00 22.10
N ALA A 131 -0.07 -24.19 22.69
CA ALA A 131 0.20 -25.40 21.95
C ALA A 131 -0.65 -26.54 22.50
N GLU A 132 -1.40 -27.23 21.64
CA GLU A 132 -2.36 -28.25 22.09
C GLU A 132 -2.57 -29.36 21.05
N VAL A 133 -2.83 -30.56 21.57
CA VAL A 133 -3.31 -31.69 20.77
C VAL A 133 -4.83 -31.58 20.64
N PRO A 134 -5.40 -31.31 19.46
CA PRO A 134 -6.84 -31.17 19.31
C PRO A 134 -7.54 -32.52 19.51
N VAL A 135 -8.82 -32.48 19.89
CA VAL A 135 -9.68 -33.68 19.98
C VAL A 135 -9.88 -34.38 18.63
N THR A 136 -9.56 -33.68 17.53
CA THR A 136 -9.53 -34.21 16.15
C THR A 136 -8.12 -34.58 15.69
N SER A 137 -7.15 -34.66 16.61
CA SER A 137 -5.77 -35.03 16.29
C SER A 137 -5.71 -36.31 15.48
N PHE A 138 -4.86 -36.30 14.46
CA PHE A 138 -4.61 -37.43 13.58
C PHE A 138 -4.23 -38.70 14.34
N LEU A 139 -3.51 -38.58 15.47
CA LEU A 139 -3.08 -39.75 16.25
C LEU A 139 -4.04 -40.15 17.37
N ASN A 140 -5.28 -39.66 17.39
CA ASN A 140 -6.25 -40.10 18.39
C ASN A 140 -6.60 -41.60 18.27
N PRO A 141 -6.96 -42.28 19.38
CA PRO A 141 -6.97 -41.78 20.76
C PRO A 141 -5.58 -41.75 21.42
N VAL A 142 -5.30 -40.71 22.22
CA VAL A 142 -4.02 -40.49 22.93
C VAL A 142 -4.13 -40.76 24.43
N LEU A 143 -3.11 -41.39 25.04
CA LEU A 143 -3.07 -41.71 26.48
C LEU A 143 -2.71 -40.52 27.36
N THR A 144 -1.80 -39.68 26.89
CA THR A 144 -1.37 -38.40 27.48
C THR A 144 -0.48 -37.70 26.47
N ALA A 145 -0.59 -36.38 26.35
CA ALA A 145 0.20 -35.62 25.39
C ALA A 145 0.45 -34.19 25.89
N PRO A 146 1.32 -33.99 26.89
CA PRO A 146 1.73 -32.65 27.26
C PRO A 146 2.53 -32.07 26.09
N VAL A 147 1.98 -31.05 25.43
CA VAL A 147 2.79 -30.15 24.62
C VAL A 147 3.38 -29.12 25.58
N THR A 148 4.70 -29.05 25.63
CA THR A 148 5.43 -28.08 26.45
C THR A 148 6.19 -27.14 25.54
N TYR A 149 6.34 -25.89 25.95
CA TYR A 149 7.08 -24.89 25.19
C TYR A 149 7.86 -23.97 26.13
N ASN A 150 8.95 -23.40 25.62
CA ASN A 150 9.81 -22.46 26.32
C ASN A 150 10.14 -21.29 25.38
N ASN A 151 9.53 -20.14 25.64
CA ASN A 151 9.72 -18.91 24.85
C ASN A 151 11.07 -18.24 25.09
N THR A 152 11.81 -18.61 26.15
CA THR A 152 13.16 -18.10 26.37
C THR A 152 14.17 -18.81 25.47
N THR A 153 14.04 -20.13 25.31
CA THR A 153 14.95 -20.93 24.47
C THR A 153 14.46 -21.12 23.04
N GLY A 154 13.23 -20.70 22.74
CA GLY A 154 12.61 -20.91 21.43
C GLY A 154 12.36 -22.38 21.12
N ARG A 155 11.77 -23.15 22.04
CA ARG A 155 11.63 -24.62 21.91
C ARG A 155 10.21 -25.10 22.20
N VAL A 156 9.70 -26.03 21.39
CA VAL A 156 8.44 -26.75 21.62
C VAL A 156 8.71 -28.25 21.61
N GLU A 157 8.13 -28.98 22.56
CA GLU A 157 8.26 -30.43 22.70
C GLU A 157 6.90 -31.08 22.93
N LEU A 158 6.61 -32.11 22.13
CA LEU A 158 5.48 -33.01 22.29
C LEU A 158 6.02 -34.44 22.50
N ASN A 159 5.46 -35.11 23.50
CA ASN A 159 5.58 -36.56 23.65
C ASN A 159 4.16 -37.15 23.68
N LEU A 160 3.87 -38.06 22.77
CA LEU A 160 2.54 -38.63 22.55
C LEU A 160 2.64 -40.14 22.44
N ALA A 161 1.78 -40.84 23.19
CA ALA A 161 1.53 -42.27 23.04
C ALA A 161 0.04 -42.52 22.84
N ARG A 162 -0.32 -43.49 22.00
CA ARG A 162 -1.70 -43.86 21.73
C ARG A 162 -2.20 -44.94 22.68
N SER A 163 -3.50 -44.93 23.00
CA SER A 163 -4.10 -45.95 23.89
C SER A 163 -4.42 -47.26 23.18
N SER A 164 -4.61 -47.19 21.86
CA SER A 164 -4.87 -48.35 21.02
C SER A 164 -4.46 -48.04 19.58
N TYR A 165 -4.21 -49.10 18.81
CA TYR A 165 -3.93 -48.95 17.39
C TYR A 165 -5.24 -48.88 16.61
N VAL A 166 -5.43 -47.76 15.92
CA VAL A 166 -6.38 -47.60 14.83
C VAL A 166 -5.63 -46.89 13.71
N TYR A 167 -5.69 -47.40 12.48
CA TYR A 167 -5.05 -46.71 11.35
C TYR A 167 -5.67 -45.31 11.19
N PRO A 168 -4.89 -44.23 11.36
CA PRO A 168 -5.45 -42.87 11.42
C PRO A 168 -5.82 -42.27 10.06
N GLY A 169 -5.45 -42.95 8.97
CA GLY A 169 -5.47 -42.41 7.61
C GLY A 169 -4.06 -42.18 7.10
N SER A 170 -3.93 -41.64 5.89
CA SER A 170 -2.62 -41.43 5.25
C SER A 170 -1.92 -40.16 5.70
N SER A 171 -2.66 -39.09 6.03
CA SER A 171 -2.10 -37.81 6.44
C SER A 171 -3.04 -37.05 7.38
N GLY A 172 -2.49 -36.24 8.28
CA GLY A 172 -3.28 -35.38 9.15
C GLY A 172 -2.46 -34.60 10.19
N VAL A 173 -3.11 -33.59 10.78
CA VAL A 173 -2.51 -32.72 11.81
C VAL A 173 -2.53 -33.40 13.17
N VAL A 174 -1.38 -33.45 13.82
CA VAL A 174 -1.19 -34.06 15.14
C VAL A 174 -1.47 -33.06 16.26
N TYR A 175 -0.92 -31.85 16.18
CA TYR A 175 -1.12 -30.80 17.17
C TYR A 175 -0.97 -29.41 16.55
N ASN A 176 -1.54 -28.40 17.21
CA ASN A 176 -1.52 -27.01 16.77
C ASN A 176 -0.64 -26.17 17.69
N VAL A 177 0.03 -25.17 17.11
CA VAL A 177 0.79 -24.16 17.82
C VAL A 177 0.31 -22.78 17.37
N GLN A 178 -0.25 -22.02 18.30
CA GLN A 178 -0.55 -20.60 18.13
C GLN A 178 0.70 -19.80 18.52
N MET A 179 1.17 -18.97 17.60
CA MET A 179 2.35 -18.14 17.77
C MET A 179 1.99 -16.67 17.60
N LYS A 180 2.65 -15.81 18.38
CA LYS A 180 2.64 -14.36 18.26
C LYS A 180 3.96 -13.90 17.66
N VAL A 181 3.89 -12.90 16.81
CA VAL A 181 5.06 -12.29 16.18
C VAL A 181 5.57 -11.12 17.01
N LYS A 182 6.86 -11.12 17.34
CA LYS A 182 7.53 -10.11 18.16
C LYS A 182 8.30 -9.05 17.38
N ALA A 183 8.95 -9.43 16.28
CA ALA A 183 9.82 -8.54 15.52
C ALA A 183 9.97 -8.99 14.07
N LYS A 184 10.35 -8.06 13.17
CA LYS A 184 10.59 -8.31 11.74
C LYS A 184 11.78 -9.24 11.50
N GLY A 185 11.68 -10.07 10.46
CA GLY A 185 12.73 -11.03 10.08
C GLY A 185 12.17 -12.31 9.47
N ILE A 186 13.04 -13.28 9.22
CA ILE A 186 12.64 -14.62 8.78
C ILE A 186 12.97 -15.60 9.90
N ALA A 187 11.97 -16.31 10.40
CA ALA A 187 12.14 -17.34 11.42
C ALA A 187 11.94 -18.73 10.81
N THR A 188 12.96 -19.57 10.87
CA THR A 188 12.85 -20.97 10.48
C THR A 188 12.38 -21.81 11.67
N LEU A 189 11.35 -22.63 11.46
CA LEU A 189 10.88 -23.63 12.39
C LEU A 189 11.63 -24.93 12.11
N THR A 190 12.63 -25.22 12.93
CA THR A 190 13.59 -26.30 12.66
C THR A 190 13.26 -27.53 13.50
N HIS A 191 13.07 -28.67 12.85
CA HIS A 191 12.90 -29.94 13.56
C HIS A 191 14.21 -30.34 14.25
N ALA A 192 14.18 -30.46 15.58
CA ALA A 192 15.30 -30.95 16.37
C ALA A 192 15.19 -32.46 16.64
N VAL A 193 13.97 -32.96 16.82
CA VAL A 193 13.67 -34.38 17.00
C VAL A 193 12.38 -34.72 16.27
N VAL A 194 12.40 -35.77 15.46
CA VAL A 194 11.21 -36.41 14.91
C VAL A 194 11.39 -37.91 15.06
N ASP A 195 10.64 -38.53 15.96
CA ASP A 195 10.69 -39.97 16.22
C ASP A 195 9.27 -40.53 16.23
N LEU A 196 8.96 -41.34 15.23
CA LEU A 196 7.67 -42.00 15.06
C LEU A 196 7.89 -43.50 15.27
N ARG A 197 7.05 -44.14 16.10
CA ARG A 197 7.24 -45.52 16.55
C ARG A 197 6.05 -46.40 16.18
N ASP A 198 6.30 -47.64 15.77
CA ASP A 198 5.27 -48.67 15.55
C ASP A 198 4.78 -49.32 16.86
N THR A 199 3.94 -50.35 16.76
CA THR A 199 3.39 -51.06 17.94
C THR A 199 4.43 -51.93 18.65
N GLN A 200 5.53 -52.27 17.98
CA GLN A 200 6.67 -52.99 18.55
C GLN A 200 7.79 -52.04 19.04
N ASN A 201 7.54 -50.72 19.02
CA ASN A 201 8.48 -49.67 19.41
C ASN A 201 9.72 -49.53 18.49
N HIS A 202 9.65 -50.01 17.25
CA HIS A 202 10.65 -49.69 16.24
C HIS A 202 10.42 -48.29 15.68
N SER A 203 11.51 -47.57 15.39
CA SER A 203 11.44 -46.27 14.72
C SER A 203 11.05 -46.45 13.26
N LEU A 204 10.11 -45.62 12.81
CA LEU A 204 9.72 -45.46 11.42
C LEU A 204 10.62 -44.39 10.78
N ALA A 205 11.06 -44.63 9.55
CA ALA A 205 11.82 -43.64 8.80
C ALA A 205 10.92 -42.46 8.44
N VAL A 206 11.32 -41.25 8.85
CA VAL A 206 10.57 -40.02 8.62
C VAL A 206 11.48 -38.98 7.99
N ASN A 207 10.97 -38.28 6.99
CA ASN A 207 11.61 -37.09 6.43
C ASN A 207 11.04 -35.81 7.06
N PRO A 208 11.78 -35.10 7.93
CA PRO A 208 11.33 -33.83 8.50
C PRO A 208 11.42 -32.69 7.48
N ILE A 209 10.41 -31.83 7.44
CA ILE A 209 10.31 -30.67 6.53
C ILE A 209 10.13 -29.40 7.37
N ASN A 210 11.22 -28.65 7.52
CA ASN A 210 11.22 -27.40 8.28
C ASN A 210 10.19 -26.39 7.74
N GLY A 211 9.67 -25.57 8.65
CA GLY A 211 8.76 -24.48 8.31
C GLY A 211 9.47 -23.13 8.23
N THR A 212 8.84 -22.17 7.58
CA THR A 212 9.34 -20.79 7.54
C THR A 212 8.24 -19.81 7.93
N VAL A 213 8.58 -18.83 8.76
CA VAL A 213 7.71 -17.70 9.09
C VAL A 213 8.41 -16.44 8.60
N ASN A 214 7.86 -15.85 7.54
CA ASN A 214 8.30 -14.55 7.05
C ASN A 214 7.56 -13.48 7.85
N VAL A 215 8.31 -12.76 8.67
CA VAL A 215 7.81 -11.59 9.37
C VAL A 215 8.16 -10.35 8.57
N SER A 216 7.22 -9.96 7.71
CA SER A 216 7.26 -8.72 6.96
C SER A 216 6.09 -7.84 7.37
N SER A 217 6.28 -6.52 7.27
CA SER A 217 5.20 -5.56 7.36
C SER A 217 5.03 -4.88 6.01
N ALA A 218 3.82 -4.90 5.47
CA ALA A 218 3.44 -3.94 4.46
C ALA A 218 3.55 -2.52 5.05
N ASN A 219 3.70 -1.52 4.20
CA ASN A 219 3.60 -0.12 4.60
C ASN A 219 2.28 0.44 4.07
N VAL A 220 1.65 1.30 4.87
CA VAL A 220 0.54 2.15 4.44
C VAL A 220 0.98 3.60 4.61
N ASN A 221 1.05 4.33 3.50
CA ASN A 221 1.59 5.68 3.45
C ASN A 221 0.66 6.60 2.65
N PHE A 222 0.76 7.90 2.91
CA PHE A 222 0.24 8.91 1.98
C PHE A 222 1.23 9.17 0.85
N VAL A 223 0.72 9.38 -0.37
CA VAL A 223 1.50 9.73 -1.56
C VAL A 223 0.85 10.96 -2.24
N PRO A 224 1.51 12.12 -2.27
CA PRO A 224 2.81 12.40 -1.64
C PRO A 224 2.72 12.31 -0.11
N SER A 225 3.85 12.10 0.57
CA SER A 225 3.88 12.07 2.05
C SER A 225 3.74 13.45 2.67
N ALA A 226 4.11 14.49 1.91
CA ALA A 226 3.89 15.88 2.24
C ALA A 226 3.30 16.63 1.04
N ALA A 227 2.32 17.50 1.29
CA ALA A 227 1.76 18.39 0.28
C ALA A 227 1.86 19.84 0.74
N ASN A 228 2.18 20.72 -0.21
CA ASN A 228 2.13 22.18 -0.04
C ASN A 228 0.98 22.70 -0.89
N VAL A 229 0.02 23.37 -0.26
CA VAL A 229 -1.23 23.79 -0.90
C VAL A 229 -1.60 25.19 -0.49
N THR A 230 -2.32 25.89 -1.36
CA THR A 230 -2.82 27.23 -1.05
C THR A 230 -4.23 27.15 -0.50
N LYS A 231 -4.54 27.98 0.51
CA LYS A 231 -5.90 28.14 1.04
C LYS A 231 -6.93 28.33 -0.08
N GLY A 232 -8.03 27.60 -0.01
CA GLY A 232 -9.07 27.56 -1.03
C GLY A 232 -8.83 26.55 -2.17
N GLY A 233 -7.58 26.12 -2.37
CA GLY A 233 -7.20 25.16 -3.40
C GLY A 233 -7.64 23.72 -3.07
N ASN A 234 -7.87 22.95 -4.13
CA ASN A 234 -8.07 21.51 -4.07
C ASN A 234 -6.76 20.76 -4.40
N PHE A 235 -6.55 19.62 -3.78
CA PHE A 235 -5.40 18.76 -4.01
C PHE A 235 -5.75 17.29 -3.74
N THR A 236 -4.91 16.38 -4.24
CA THR A 236 -5.13 14.94 -4.12
C THR A 236 -4.01 14.29 -3.31
N MET A 237 -4.40 13.43 -2.38
CA MET A 237 -3.50 12.55 -1.63
C MET A 237 -3.88 11.10 -1.92
N GLY A 238 -2.95 10.29 -2.43
CA GLY A 238 -3.11 8.86 -2.54
C GLY A 238 -2.83 8.15 -1.21
N VAL A 239 -3.49 7.02 -0.97
CA VAL A 239 -3.07 6.05 0.05
C VAL A 239 -2.46 4.85 -0.67
N GLU A 240 -1.17 4.63 -0.43
CA GLU A 240 -0.39 3.56 -1.04
C GLU A 240 -0.14 2.44 -0.04
N ILE A 241 -0.26 1.20 -0.53
CA ILE A 241 0.34 0.03 0.13
C ILE A 241 1.66 -0.27 -0.56
N SER A 242 2.73 -0.49 0.21
CA SER A 242 4.03 -0.92 -0.31
C SER A 242 4.65 -2.04 0.51
N ASN A 243 5.76 -2.61 0.01
CA ASN A 243 6.51 -3.71 0.64
C ASN A 243 5.69 -5.00 0.88
N LEU A 244 4.81 -5.38 -0.05
CA LEU A 244 4.23 -6.72 -0.04
C LEU A 244 5.19 -7.75 -0.61
N THR A 245 5.41 -8.82 0.15
CA THR A 245 6.26 -9.94 -0.26
C THR A 245 5.69 -10.62 -1.52
N ALA A 246 6.56 -11.09 -2.41
CA ALA A 246 6.14 -11.81 -3.62
C ALA A 246 5.20 -12.98 -3.28
N GLY A 247 4.06 -13.06 -3.98
CA GLY A 247 3.04 -14.09 -3.74
C GLY A 247 2.12 -13.85 -2.55
N GLN A 248 2.34 -12.79 -1.76
CA GLN A 248 1.49 -12.46 -0.62
C GLN A 248 0.12 -11.96 -1.09
N THR A 249 -0.91 -12.77 -0.87
CA THR A 249 -2.29 -12.40 -1.24
C THR A 249 -2.86 -11.36 -0.28
N ILE A 250 -3.65 -10.43 -0.80
CA ILE A 250 -4.47 -9.50 -0.01
C ILE A 250 -5.89 -9.51 -0.56
N LEU A 251 -6.87 -9.59 0.34
CA LEU A 251 -8.29 -9.57 0.00
C LEU A 251 -9.07 -8.47 0.71
N GLY A 252 -8.65 -8.06 1.90
CA GLY A 252 -9.37 -7.06 2.69
C GLY A 252 -8.46 -5.92 3.13
N PHE A 253 -8.99 -4.70 3.10
CA PHE A 253 -8.33 -3.52 3.64
C PHE A 253 -9.35 -2.64 4.37
N HIS A 254 -9.11 -2.41 5.66
CA HIS A 254 -9.83 -1.44 6.47
C HIS A 254 -8.85 -0.35 6.91
N HIS A 255 -9.17 0.88 6.54
CA HIS A 255 -8.29 2.01 6.79
C HIS A 255 -9.08 3.17 7.37
N VAL A 256 -8.52 3.77 8.42
CA VAL A 256 -9.07 4.97 9.06
C VAL A 256 -7.93 5.95 9.28
N PHE A 257 -8.15 7.20 8.90
CA PHE A 257 -7.24 8.28 9.23
C PHE A 257 -8.00 9.54 9.65
N ASP A 258 -7.30 10.36 10.44
CA ASP A 258 -7.81 11.59 11.00
C ASP A 258 -7.05 12.80 10.43
N PHE A 259 -7.74 13.92 10.25
CA PHE A 259 -7.22 15.21 9.76
C PHE A 259 -7.81 16.36 10.59
N ASN A 260 -7.25 17.57 10.48
CA ASN A 260 -7.81 18.73 11.17
C ASN A 260 -8.94 19.38 10.35
N PRO A 261 -10.22 19.28 10.77
CA PRO A 261 -11.36 19.80 10.00
C PRO A 261 -11.47 21.34 10.00
N SER A 262 -10.71 22.03 10.84
CA SER A 262 -10.60 23.50 10.77
C SER A 262 -9.69 23.96 9.62
N LEU A 263 -8.74 23.11 9.21
CA LEU A 263 -7.75 23.40 8.18
C LEU A 263 -8.06 22.74 6.84
N LEU A 264 -8.64 21.54 6.85
CA LEU A 264 -8.93 20.75 5.65
C LEU A 264 -10.40 20.33 5.58
N GLU A 265 -10.84 20.03 4.37
CA GLU A 265 -12.15 19.46 4.05
C GLU A 265 -11.96 18.34 3.02
N VAL A 266 -12.50 17.16 3.27
CA VAL A 266 -12.54 16.08 2.27
C VAL A 266 -13.69 16.37 1.32
N VAL A 267 -13.36 16.47 0.03
CA VAL A 267 -14.31 16.70 -1.05
C VAL A 267 -14.82 15.35 -1.56
N GLU A 268 -13.90 14.41 -1.78
CA GLU A 268 -14.19 13.12 -2.39
C GLU A 268 -13.15 12.07 -1.98
N VAL A 269 -13.58 10.81 -1.96
CA VAL A 269 -12.72 9.63 -1.82
C VAL A 269 -13.01 8.73 -3.02
N GLU A 270 -12.02 8.53 -3.88
CA GLU A 270 -12.17 7.77 -5.13
C GLU A 270 -11.20 6.58 -5.16
N ILE A 271 -11.61 5.51 -5.85
CA ILE A 271 -10.74 4.38 -6.15
C ILE A 271 -10.27 4.54 -7.59
N PRO A 272 -8.97 4.79 -7.84
CA PRO A 272 -8.49 5.04 -9.19
C PRO A 272 -8.60 3.80 -10.07
N GLY A 273 -8.75 4.02 -11.38
CA GLY A 273 -8.57 2.97 -12.38
C GLY A 273 -7.17 2.37 -12.25
N GLY A 274 -7.08 1.03 -12.16
CA GLY A 274 -5.81 0.36 -11.89
C GLY A 274 -5.36 0.41 -10.43
N SER A 275 -6.28 0.72 -9.49
CA SER A 275 -6.04 0.59 -8.05
C SER A 275 -5.34 -0.73 -7.71
N PHE A 276 -4.44 -0.68 -6.73
CA PHE A 276 -3.74 -1.85 -6.19
C PHE A 276 -4.69 -2.95 -5.68
N PHE A 277 -5.93 -2.59 -5.36
CA PHE A 277 -6.98 -3.52 -4.94
C PHE A 277 -7.87 -4.01 -6.10
N SER A 278 -7.49 -3.74 -7.35
CA SER A 278 -8.23 -4.20 -8.53
C SER A 278 -8.06 -5.72 -8.73
N PRO A 279 -9.11 -6.46 -9.11
CA PRO A 279 -10.51 -6.02 -9.22
C PRO A 279 -11.19 -5.86 -7.85
N VAL A 280 -11.79 -4.69 -7.62
CA VAL A 280 -12.53 -4.39 -6.39
C VAL A 280 -13.85 -5.16 -6.39
N LEU A 281 -14.14 -5.85 -5.27
CA LEU A 281 -15.40 -6.55 -5.02
C LEU A 281 -16.43 -5.60 -4.42
N THR A 282 -16.06 -4.91 -3.34
CA THR A 282 -16.89 -3.93 -2.64
C THR A 282 -16.02 -2.83 -2.04
N SER A 283 -16.61 -1.64 -1.90
CA SER A 283 -15.99 -0.47 -1.28
C SER A 283 -17.02 0.35 -0.53
N PHE A 284 -16.66 0.80 0.67
CA PHE A 284 -17.50 1.68 1.50
C PHE A 284 -16.66 2.87 1.98
N PRO A 285 -16.44 3.89 1.12
CA PRO A 285 -15.80 5.14 1.55
C PRO A 285 -16.78 5.97 2.38
N GLU A 286 -16.34 6.39 3.56
CA GLU A 286 -17.07 7.28 4.46
C GLU A 286 -16.13 8.39 4.94
N TYR A 287 -16.63 9.62 5.04
CA TYR A 287 -15.86 10.72 5.61
C TYR A 287 -16.77 11.70 6.34
N ASN A 288 -16.21 12.36 7.35
CA ASN A 288 -16.91 13.31 8.20
C ASN A 288 -16.05 14.56 8.40
N ASN A 289 -16.41 15.64 7.69
CA ASN A 289 -15.73 16.94 7.76
C ASN A 289 -15.99 17.71 9.07
N THR A 290 -16.90 17.25 9.92
CA THR A 290 -17.10 17.82 11.26
C THR A 290 -16.12 17.24 12.26
N THR A 291 -15.88 15.92 12.21
CA THR A 291 -14.95 15.24 13.13
C THR A 291 -13.53 15.14 12.59
N GLY A 292 -13.32 15.37 11.29
CA GLY A 292 -12.01 15.25 10.65
C GLY A 292 -11.58 13.80 10.46
N ARG A 293 -12.47 12.93 9.99
CA ARG A 293 -12.20 11.49 9.86
C ARG A 293 -12.58 10.95 8.50
N VAL A 294 -11.77 10.04 7.95
CA VAL A 294 -12.06 9.24 6.77
C VAL A 294 -11.93 7.76 7.13
N GLU A 295 -12.85 6.96 6.64
CA GLU A 295 -12.88 5.51 6.80
C GLU A 295 -13.15 4.84 5.45
N LEU A 296 -12.35 3.82 5.13
CA LEU A 296 -12.51 3.03 3.93
C LEU A 296 -12.47 1.55 4.29
N ASN A 297 -13.50 0.82 3.87
CA ASN A 297 -13.51 -0.63 3.84
C ASN A 297 -13.49 -1.08 2.37
N LEU A 298 -12.53 -1.92 2.01
CA LEU A 298 -12.30 -2.36 0.65
C LEU A 298 -12.06 -3.87 0.60
N ALA A 299 -12.73 -4.56 -0.30
CA ALA A 299 -12.49 -5.97 -0.57
C ALA A 299 -12.14 -6.19 -2.04
N ARG A 300 -11.23 -7.13 -2.29
CA ARG A 300 -10.82 -7.56 -3.64
C ARG A 300 -11.51 -8.86 -4.02
N SER A 301 -11.87 -9.04 -5.30
CA SER A 301 -12.63 -10.22 -5.74
C SER A 301 -11.77 -11.42 -6.13
N ASN A 302 -10.44 -11.28 -6.19
CA ASN A 302 -9.52 -12.38 -6.44
C ASN A 302 -8.31 -12.35 -5.50
N SER A 303 -7.74 -13.54 -5.26
CA SER A 303 -6.58 -13.75 -4.40
C SER A 303 -5.25 -13.72 -5.15
N ALA A 304 -5.24 -13.32 -6.42
CA ALA A 304 -3.99 -13.22 -7.18
C ALA A 304 -3.06 -12.19 -6.51
N TYR A 305 -1.74 -12.36 -6.60
CA TYR A 305 -0.81 -11.37 -6.07
C TYR A 305 -1.00 -10.02 -6.79
N PRO A 306 -1.27 -8.89 -6.10
CA PRO A 306 -1.48 -7.59 -6.74
C PRO A 306 -0.20 -6.88 -7.18
N GLY A 307 0.97 -7.39 -6.79
CA GLY A 307 2.25 -6.71 -6.93
C GLY A 307 2.82 -6.27 -5.57
N GLY A 308 4.02 -5.70 -5.58
CA GLY A 308 4.72 -5.31 -4.36
C GLY A 308 4.26 -3.98 -3.77
N SER A 309 3.72 -3.08 -4.58
CA SER A 309 3.29 -1.75 -4.16
C SER A 309 2.26 -1.14 -5.12
N GLY A 310 1.43 -0.22 -4.63
CA GLY A 310 0.54 0.59 -5.45
C GLY A 310 -0.48 1.41 -4.65
N VAL A 311 -1.03 2.42 -5.31
CA VAL A 311 -2.10 3.28 -4.76
C VAL A 311 -3.40 2.50 -4.67
N VAL A 312 -4.01 2.50 -3.49
CA VAL A 312 -5.29 1.84 -3.21
C VAL A 312 -6.45 2.76 -3.56
N TYR A 313 -6.40 4.01 -3.09
CA TYR A 313 -7.43 5.01 -3.30
C TYR A 313 -6.85 6.43 -3.18
N ASN A 314 -7.55 7.41 -3.75
CA ASN A 314 -7.21 8.82 -3.64
C ASN A 314 -8.22 9.56 -2.75
N ILE A 315 -7.75 10.57 -2.03
CA ILE A 315 -8.56 11.54 -1.32
C ILE A 315 -8.37 12.89 -1.98
N ILE A 316 -9.46 13.49 -2.44
CA ILE A 316 -9.48 14.86 -2.94
C ILE A 316 -9.89 15.75 -1.76
N MET A 317 -9.03 16.69 -1.39
CA MET A 317 -9.23 17.57 -0.25
C MET A 317 -9.15 19.04 -0.68
N LYS A 318 -9.81 19.90 0.10
CA LYS A 318 -9.77 21.36 0.00
C LYS A 318 -9.10 21.96 1.22
N ALA A 319 -8.21 22.92 1.00
CA ALA A 319 -7.60 23.71 2.08
C ALA A 319 -8.53 24.85 2.52
N LYS A 320 -8.81 24.97 3.82
CA LYS A 320 -9.75 25.96 4.38
C LYS A 320 -9.06 27.16 5.02
N ALA A 321 -7.95 26.93 5.72
CA ALA A 321 -7.25 27.95 6.48
C ALA A 321 -5.75 27.65 6.53
N LYS A 322 -4.93 28.71 6.62
CA LYS A 322 -3.48 28.60 6.76
C LYS A 322 -3.10 27.77 7.99
N GLY A 323 -2.06 26.96 7.84
CA GLY A 323 -1.48 26.16 8.92
C GLY A 323 -0.95 24.83 8.41
N THR A 324 -0.50 23.98 9.33
CA THR A 324 -0.05 22.63 9.02
C THR A 324 -1.04 21.62 9.59
N SER A 325 -1.59 20.74 8.75
CA SER A 325 -2.43 19.63 9.17
C SER A 325 -1.68 18.31 9.01
N ALA A 326 -1.58 17.53 10.08
CA ALA A 326 -1.17 16.12 9.97
C ALA A 326 -2.34 15.28 9.42
N LEU A 327 -2.01 14.24 8.65
CA LEU A 327 -2.91 13.16 8.28
C LEU A 327 -2.45 11.91 9.04
N THR A 328 -3.22 11.48 10.04
CA THR A 328 -2.78 10.47 11.01
C THR A 328 -3.53 9.17 10.81
N HIS A 329 -2.82 8.08 10.53
CA HIS A 329 -3.44 6.77 10.40
C HIS A 329 -3.83 6.20 11.77
N SER A 330 -5.12 6.12 12.07
CA SER A 330 -5.63 5.48 13.28
C SER A 330 -5.74 3.97 13.09
N VAL A 331 -6.32 3.49 11.98
CA VAL A 331 -6.46 2.07 11.66
C VAL A 331 -5.86 1.77 10.29
N ALA A 332 -5.11 0.67 10.19
CA ALA A 332 -4.72 0.07 8.92
C ALA A 332 -4.66 -1.46 9.10
N ASP A 333 -5.75 -2.13 8.73
CA ASP A 333 -5.89 -3.58 8.81
C ASP A 333 -5.91 -4.16 7.39
N LEU A 334 -4.94 -5.02 7.10
CA LEU A 334 -4.76 -5.67 5.81
C LEU A 334 -4.92 -7.18 6.01
N ARG A 335 -5.74 -7.83 5.19
CA ARG A 335 -6.12 -9.24 5.36
C ARG A 335 -5.77 -10.06 4.13
N ASP A 336 -5.25 -11.27 4.33
CA ASP A 336 -4.96 -12.22 3.27
C ASP A 336 -6.22 -12.98 2.79
N ALA A 337 -6.05 -13.95 1.88
CA ALA A 337 -7.16 -14.77 1.38
C ALA A 337 -7.79 -15.71 2.41
N GLY A 338 -7.09 -16.00 3.50
CA GLY A 338 -7.59 -16.78 4.65
C GLY A 338 -8.18 -15.91 5.76
N ASN A 339 -8.33 -14.59 5.54
CA ASN A 339 -8.76 -13.60 6.53
C ASN A 339 -7.79 -13.43 7.73
N ASN A 340 -6.51 -13.81 7.55
CA ASN A 340 -5.47 -13.57 8.53
C ASN A 340 -4.97 -12.12 8.42
N PRO A 341 -4.70 -11.44 9.55
CA PRO A 341 -4.12 -10.11 9.54
C PRO A 341 -2.67 -10.13 9.05
N LEU A 342 -2.34 -9.17 8.19
CA LEU A 342 -0.99 -8.88 7.75
C LEU A 342 -0.44 -7.69 8.54
N GLY A 343 0.86 -7.71 8.80
CA GLY A 343 1.52 -6.61 9.51
C GLY A 343 1.54 -5.37 8.66
N VAL A 344 1.20 -4.24 9.27
CA VAL A 344 1.23 -2.94 8.61
C VAL A 344 2.03 -1.96 9.45
N THR A 345 3.04 -1.34 8.84
CA THR A 345 3.66 -0.11 9.36
C THR A 345 2.95 1.08 8.73
N LYS A 346 2.59 2.08 9.54
CA LYS A 346 1.85 3.27 9.10
C LYS A 346 2.79 4.48 9.08
N THR A 347 2.81 5.23 7.98
CA THR A 347 3.57 6.49 7.90
C THR A 347 2.64 7.65 7.63
N ASN A 348 2.42 8.47 8.66
CA ASN A 348 1.54 9.65 8.58
C ASN A 348 2.00 10.64 7.50
N GLY A 349 1.05 11.42 7.01
CA GLY A 349 1.28 12.48 6.04
C GLY A 349 1.17 13.87 6.67
N THR A 350 1.61 14.88 5.93
CA THR A 350 1.48 16.29 6.34
C THR A 350 1.01 17.16 5.18
N VAL A 351 0.16 18.13 5.47
CA VAL A 351 -0.27 19.15 4.53
C VAL A 351 0.06 20.51 5.10
N GLU A 352 0.91 21.26 4.42
CA GLU A 352 1.18 22.66 4.71
C GLU A 352 0.30 23.54 3.84
N ILE A 353 -0.48 24.40 4.50
CA ILE A 353 -1.46 25.28 3.87
C ILE A 353 -0.98 26.71 3.98
N ASN A 354 -0.67 27.30 2.83
CA ASN A 354 -0.23 28.68 2.70
C ASN A 354 -1.41 29.62 2.48
N GLU A 355 -1.22 30.90 2.81
CA GLU A 355 -2.18 31.92 2.40
C GLU A 355 -2.14 32.10 0.88
N PHE A 356 -3.20 32.70 0.37
CA PHE A 356 -3.37 32.98 -1.05
C PHE A 356 -2.31 34.00 -1.50
N PRO A 357 -1.35 33.61 -2.35
CA PRO A 357 -0.36 34.56 -2.83
C PRO A 357 -1.05 35.70 -3.57
N GLY A 358 -0.67 36.95 -3.27
CA GLY A 358 -1.27 38.13 -3.89
C GLY A 358 -2.53 38.69 -3.21
N ASP A 359 -3.15 37.97 -2.27
CA ASP A 359 -4.19 38.53 -1.38
C ASP A 359 -3.50 39.16 -0.17
N PHE A 360 -3.09 40.41 -0.31
CA PHE A 360 -2.28 41.11 0.69
C PHE A 360 -3.13 41.75 1.79
N ASN A 361 -4.44 41.91 1.56
CA ASN A 361 -5.37 42.43 2.56
C ASN A 361 -6.12 41.32 3.34
N GLY A 362 -6.04 40.07 2.89
CA GLY A 362 -6.62 38.89 3.53
C GLY A 362 -8.14 38.72 3.30
N ASP A 363 -8.72 39.41 2.32
CA ASP A 363 -10.16 39.44 2.07
C ASP A 363 -10.64 38.33 1.11
N THR A 364 -9.74 37.42 0.72
CA THR A 364 -9.95 36.28 -0.18
C THR A 364 -10.18 36.64 -1.64
N ARG A 365 -9.85 37.87 -2.03
CA ARG A 365 -9.85 38.34 -3.42
C ARG A 365 -8.47 38.84 -3.78
N ILE A 366 -8.26 38.93 -5.09
CA ILE A 366 -7.11 39.63 -5.64
C ILE A 366 -7.67 40.71 -6.54
N ASP A 367 -7.68 41.93 -6.01
CA ASP A 367 -8.31 43.06 -6.66
C ASP A 367 -7.53 44.37 -6.42
N PHE A 368 -8.17 45.50 -6.74
CA PHE A 368 -7.49 46.78 -6.81
C PHE A 368 -6.80 47.14 -5.49
N GLU A 369 -7.39 46.75 -4.38
CA GLU A 369 -6.88 46.95 -3.04
C GLU A 369 -5.53 46.23 -2.85
N ASP A 370 -5.36 45.01 -3.35
CA ASP A 370 -4.07 44.29 -3.30
C ASP A 370 -3.02 44.93 -4.20
N LEU A 371 -3.42 45.39 -5.40
CA LEU A 371 -2.50 46.11 -6.28
C LEU A 371 -2.00 47.41 -5.61
N MET A 372 -2.85 48.08 -4.83
CA MET A 372 -2.42 49.26 -4.07
C MET A 372 -1.45 48.91 -2.96
N ILE A 373 -1.66 47.81 -2.23
CA ILE A 373 -0.69 47.33 -1.23
C ILE A 373 0.64 46.98 -1.90
N PHE A 374 0.60 46.29 -3.03
CA PHE A 374 1.80 45.97 -3.82
C PHE A 374 2.54 47.23 -4.28
N ALA A 375 1.81 48.24 -4.78
CA ALA A 375 2.40 49.50 -5.22
C ALA A 375 3.08 50.27 -4.08
N LEU A 376 2.57 50.15 -2.84
CA LEU A 376 3.21 50.71 -1.64
C LEU A 376 4.47 49.93 -1.25
N ALA A 377 4.50 48.62 -1.49
CA ALA A 377 5.66 47.77 -1.23
C ALA A 377 6.75 47.88 -2.30
N TRP A 378 6.45 48.46 -3.47
CA TRP A 378 7.37 48.53 -4.61
C TRP A 378 8.74 49.12 -4.23
N ASN A 379 9.82 48.42 -4.61
CA ASN A 379 11.21 48.80 -4.38
C ASN A 379 11.63 48.82 -2.89
N HIS A 380 10.81 48.30 -1.98
CA HIS A 380 11.24 47.95 -0.62
C HIS A 380 12.02 46.64 -0.60
N LYS A 381 12.89 46.50 0.41
CA LYS A 381 13.74 45.31 0.60
C LYS A 381 13.99 44.96 2.06
N ALA A 382 14.53 43.78 2.29
CA ALA A 382 14.92 43.29 3.60
C ALA A 382 15.81 44.29 4.35
N GLY A 383 15.31 44.73 5.51
CA GLY A 383 15.95 45.73 6.37
C GLY A 383 15.34 47.13 6.29
N ASP A 384 14.47 47.42 5.32
CA ASP A 384 13.73 48.68 5.29
C ASP A 384 12.71 48.77 6.46
N PRO A 385 12.39 49.97 6.95
CA PRO A 385 11.27 50.16 7.90
C PRO A 385 9.96 49.62 7.31
N GLY A 386 9.18 48.90 8.11
CA GLY A 386 7.96 48.23 7.66
C GLY A 386 8.18 46.96 6.81
N TRP A 387 9.42 46.44 6.67
CA TRP A 387 9.65 45.20 5.91
C TRP A 387 9.02 43.98 6.58
N SER A 388 9.51 43.60 7.78
CA SER A 388 9.11 42.35 8.44
C SER A 388 7.90 42.46 9.36
N GLN A 389 7.49 43.67 9.72
CA GLN A 389 6.41 43.92 10.68
C GLN A 389 5.50 45.04 10.19
N ALA A 390 4.21 44.90 10.48
CA ALA A 390 3.25 45.97 10.26
C ALA A 390 3.59 47.15 11.17
N GLU A 391 3.74 48.34 10.59
CA GLU A 391 3.99 49.59 11.30
C GLU A 391 2.85 50.58 11.04
N GLN A 392 2.26 51.11 12.12
CA GLN A 392 1.11 52.01 12.04
C GLN A 392 1.38 53.29 11.22
N SER A 393 2.63 53.75 11.17
CA SER A 393 3.05 54.93 10.42
C SER A 393 3.45 54.63 8.96
N ILE A 394 3.43 53.36 8.55
CA ILE A 394 3.86 52.92 7.21
C ILE A 394 2.73 52.13 6.55
N PRO A 395 1.84 52.80 5.79
CA PRO A 395 0.75 52.13 5.07
C PRO A 395 1.26 51.01 4.16
N GLY A 396 0.60 49.86 4.17
CA GLY A 396 0.95 48.70 3.34
C GLY A 396 1.98 47.74 3.94
N SER A 397 2.60 48.08 5.09
CA SER A 397 3.48 47.16 5.82
C SER A 397 2.69 46.00 6.47
N PRO A 398 3.27 44.78 6.62
CA PRO A 398 4.64 44.42 6.31
C PRO A 398 4.89 44.22 4.81
N PHE A 399 5.90 44.87 4.23
CA PHE A 399 6.19 44.77 2.80
C PHE A 399 6.68 43.39 2.36
N SER A 400 7.24 42.60 3.28
CA SER A 400 7.69 41.24 3.00
C SER A 400 6.57 40.30 2.54
N GLN A 401 5.29 40.69 2.70
CA GLN A 401 4.16 39.91 2.17
C GLN A 401 4.01 40.02 0.65
N CYS A 402 4.59 41.06 0.04
CA CYS A 402 4.54 41.30 -1.41
C CYS A 402 5.76 40.73 -2.17
N ASP A 403 6.73 40.17 -1.44
CA ASP A 403 7.90 39.44 -1.97
C ASP A 403 7.47 37.99 -2.25
N ILE A 404 6.94 37.79 -3.46
CA ILE A 404 6.27 36.56 -3.91
C ILE A 404 7.03 35.90 -5.07
N SER A 405 8.27 36.30 -5.31
CA SER A 405 9.16 35.82 -6.36
C SER A 405 10.58 35.52 -5.83
N PRO A 406 11.36 34.65 -6.50
CA PRO A 406 10.96 33.70 -7.55
C PRO A 406 9.87 32.74 -7.11
N SER A 407 9.02 32.36 -8.07
CA SER A 407 8.02 31.31 -7.88
C SER A 407 8.14 30.21 -8.94
N SER A 408 7.71 29.01 -8.58
CA SER A 408 7.58 27.87 -9.50
C SER A 408 6.23 27.18 -9.30
N GLY A 409 5.86 26.28 -10.23
CA GLY A 409 4.58 25.60 -10.21
C GLY A 409 3.50 26.34 -10.99
N THR A 410 2.24 26.07 -10.67
CA THR A 410 1.08 26.63 -11.36
C THR A 410 0.05 27.08 -10.34
N TYR A 411 -0.45 28.30 -10.49
CA TYR A 411 -1.54 28.83 -9.67
C TYR A 411 -2.73 27.85 -9.62
N PRO A 412 -3.35 27.59 -8.45
CA PRO A 412 -3.10 28.23 -7.15
C PRO A 412 -1.90 27.68 -6.35
N ASN A 413 -1.25 26.62 -6.82
CA ASN A 413 -0.16 25.93 -6.11
C ASN A 413 1.21 26.45 -6.56
N LEU A 414 1.53 27.69 -6.20
CA LEU A 414 2.85 28.29 -6.44
C LEU A 414 3.77 27.99 -5.26
N ASN A 415 4.99 27.52 -5.57
CA ASN A 415 6.09 27.42 -4.61
C ASN A 415 6.87 28.73 -4.66
N ILE A 416 6.65 29.59 -3.67
CA ILE A 416 7.24 30.93 -3.56
C ILE A 416 8.53 30.84 -2.74
N THR A 417 9.61 31.43 -3.25
CA THR A 417 10.90 31.53 -2.58
C THR A 417 11.31 33.01 -2.55
N PRO A 418 10.87 33.79 -1.55
CA PRO A 418 11.10 35.24 -1.50
C PRO A 418 12.60 35.57 -1.57
N ASP A 419 12.99 36.58 -2.35
CA ASP A 419 14.40 36.96 -2.55
C ASP A 419 14.86 38.19 -1.74
N GLY A 420 13.97 38.74 -0.92
CA GLY A 420 14.24 39.82 0.01
C GLY A 420 14.01 41.22 -0.56
N LYS A 421 13.30 41.36 -1.68
CA LYS A 421 12.92 42.65 -2.29
C LYS A 421 11.58 42.51 -3.00
N VAL A 422 10.90 43.63 -3.20
CA VAL A 422 9.68 43.70 -4.01
C VAL A 422 9.99 44.44 -5.30
N ASP A 423 10.03 43.73 -6.41
CA ASP A 423 10.39 44.29 -7.71
C ASP A 423 9.59 43.71 -8.89
N PHE A 424 10.15 43.82 -10.09
CA PHE A 424 9.45 43.47 -11.32
C PHE A 424 9.08 41.98 -11.36
N GLU A 425 9.91 41.14 -10.80
CA GLU A 425 9.71 39.70 -10.75
C GLU A 425 8.47 39.37 -9.90
N ASP A 426 8.29 40.03 -8.75
CA ASP A 426 7.08 39.92 -7.92
C ASP A 426 5.83 40.41 -8.64
N LEU A 427 5.93 41.53 -9.36
CA LEU A 427 4.81 42.06 -10.13
C LEU A 427 4.36 41.08 -11.21
N MET A 428 5.31 40.33 -11.79
CA MET A 428 4.98 39.32 -12.80
C MET A 428 4.26 38.12 -12.21
N VAL A 429 4.67 37.67 -11.01
CA VAL A 429 3.93 36.64 -10.28
C VAL A 429 2.55 37.17 -9.87
N PHE A 430 2.45 38.38 -9.31
CA PHE A 430 1.18 39.02 -8.94
C PHE A 430 0.23 39.12 -10.13
N THR A 431 0.72 39.57 -11.29
CA THR A 431 -0.09 39.71 -12.51
C THR A 431 -0.55 38.37 -13.04
N LEU A 432 0.28 37.33 -12.97
CA LEU A 432 -0.09 35.97 -13.33
C LEU A 432 -1.24 35.48 -12.45
N ILE A 433 -1.13 35.67 -11.14
CA ILE A 433 -2.14 35.28 -10.17
C ILE A 433 -3.44 36.06 -10.42
N TRP A 434 -3.36 37.39 -10.53
CA TRP A 434 -4.49 38.27 -10.78
C TRP A 434 -5.30 37.87 -12.02
N ASN A 435 -4.61 37.50 -13.10
CA ASN A 435 -5.27 37.07 -14.34
C ASN A 435 -5.90 35.68 -14.20
N ALA A 436 -5.38 34.83 -13.32
CA ALA A 436 -5.94 33.50 -13.07
C ALA A 436 -7.18 33.54 -12.16
N THR A 437 -7.37 34.61 -11.40
CA THR A 437 -8.49 34.80 -10.46
C THR A 437 -9.66 35.62 -11.01
N ARG A 438 -9.54 36.16 -12.22
CA ARG A 438 -10.61 36.86 -12.95
C ARG A 438 -11.29 35.92 -13.94
#